data_AF-A0A6A9S9R5-F1
#
_entry.id   AF-A0A6A9S9R5-F1
#
_cell.length_a   1.000
_cell.length_b   1.000
_cell.length_c   1.000
_cell.angle_alpha   90.00
_cell.angle_beta   90.00
_cell.angle_gamma   90.00
#
_symmetry.space_group_name_H-M   'P 1'
#
loop_
_entity.id
_entity.type
_entity.pdbx_description
1 polymer ?
#
loop_
_entity_poly.entity_id
_entity_poly.type
_entity_poly.pdbx_seq_one_letter_code
_entity_poly.pdbx_strand_id
1 'polypeptide(L)'
;MDAGATIDAVRDRTETERDRLGSDKVLIAATDATLETEAVLTAASTRESGLADILGRWADESDSDVATQFGAAAEAAAERADRIDADAGDPDGFIDHLETVSGTARRVGAGLVAAPLLADRFYLQVVSFFINEADEQRADTFREIRGEASALDDGEAALGHLSESGRETAAAAATEAIEAAYDDYAETLEAMGLDPKPIC
;
A
#
# COMPACT_ATOMS: atom_id res chain seq x y z
N MET A 1 -1.39 -8.86 -22.36
CA MET A 1 -2.57 -8.31 -21.64
C MET A 1 -2.59 -6.78 -21.73
N ASP A 2 -3.75 -6.13 -21.60
CA ASP A 2 -3.87 -4.67 -21.46
C ASP A 2 -3.72 -4.22 -19.99
N ALA A 3 -3.86 -2.93 -19.71
CA ALA A 3 -3.67 -2.37 -18.37
C ALA A 3 -4.68 -2.91 -17.35
N GLY A 4 -5.98 -2.88 -17.67
CA GLY A 4 -7.03 -3.44 -16.80
C GLY A 4 -6.84 -4.93 -16.52
N ALA A 5 -6.59 -5.73 -17.56
CA ALA A 5 -6.33 -7.17 -17.40
C ALA A 5 -5.05 -7.45 -16.57
N THR A 6 -4.09 -6.52 -16.56
CA THR A 6 -2.90 -6.63 -15.72
C THR A 6 -3.23 -6.44 -14.24
N ILE A 7 -4.05 -5.44 -13.91
CA ILE A 7 -4.52 -5.19 -12.54
C ILE A 7 -5.37 -6.36 -12.04
N ASP A 8 -6.29 -6.85 -12.87
CA ASP A 8 -7.14 -7.99 -12.51
C ASP A 8 -6.30 -9.25 -12.27
N ALA A 9 -5.27 -9.50 -13.10
CA ALA A 9 -4.36 -10.61 -12.86
C ALA A 9 -3.61 -10.51 -11.52
N VAL A 10 -3.23 -9.30 -11.08
CA VAL A 10 -2.61 -9.10 -9.76
C VAL A 10 -3.61 -9.40 -8.65
N ARG A 11 -4.84 -8.89 -8.77
CA ARG A 11 -5.92 -9.14 -7.79
C ARG A 11 -6.19 -10.63 -7.62
N ASP A 12 -6.33 -11.35 -8.73
CA ASP A 12 -6.63 -12.78 -8.73
C ASP A 12 -5.49 -13.60 -8.09
N ARG A 13 -4.24 -13.24 -8.36
CA ARG A 13 -3.06 -13.94 -7.82
C ARG A 13 -2.85 -13.72 -6.33
N THR A 14 -3.29 -12.57 -5.81
CA THR A 14 -2.99 -12.12 -4.44
C THR A 14 -4.24 -12.05 -3.57
N GLU A 15 -5.36 -12.64 -4.01
CA GLU A 15 -6.64 -12.61 -3.29
C GLU A 15 -6.47 -13.08 -1.84
N THR A 16 -5.75 -14.19 -1.64
CA THR A 16 -5.55 -14.77 -0.32
C THR A 16 -4.76 -13.82 0.58
N GLU A 17 -3.59 -13.37 0.15
CA GLU A 17 -2.70 -12.47 0.88
C GLU A 17 -3.43 -11.17 1.24
N ARG A 18 -4.13 -10.58 0.25
CA ARG A 18 -4.90 -9.34 0.45
C ARG A 18 -6.07 -9.51 1.41
N ASP A 19 -6.74 -10.66 1.42
CA ASP A 19 -7.80 -10.94 2.39
C ASP A 19 -7.24 -11.07 3.81
N ARG A 20 -6.03 -11.63 3.96
CA ARG A 20 -5.33 -11.71 5.26
C ARG A 20 -4.91 -10.32 5.74
N LEU A 21 -4.33 -9.52 4.85
CA LEU A 21 -3.96 -8.12 5.10
C LEU A 21 -5.17 -7.20 5.28
N GLY A 22 -6.36 -7.65 4.89
CA GLY A 22 -7.63 -6.97 5.15
C GLY A 22 -8.34 -7.41 6.43
N SER A 23 -7.71 -8.24 7.27
CA SER A 23 -8.28 -8.67 8.55
C SER A 23 -8.05 -7.65 9.67
N ASP A 24 -8.81 -7.75 10.76
CA ASP A 24 -8.64 -6.94 11.97
C ASP A 24 -7.22 -7.01 12.56
N LYS A 25 -6.54 -8.15 12.36
CA LYS A 25 -5.15 -8.37 12.81
C LYS A 25 -4.13 -7.48 12.10
N VAL A 26 -4.44 -6.86 10.96
CA VAL A 26 -3.47 -6.00 10.27
C VAL A 26 -3.04 -4.82 11.15
N LEU A 27 -3.95 -4.26 11.94
CA LEU A 27 -3.61 -3.18 12.87
C LEU A 27 -2.84 -3.69 14.07
N ILE A 28 -3.08 -4.93 14.52
CA ILE A 28 -2.25 -5.55 15.57
C ILE A 28 -0.80 -5.65 15.10
N ALA A 29 -0.57 -6.09 13.85
CA ALA A 29 0.76 -6.15 13.29
C ALA A 29 1.37 -4.74 13.11
N ALA A 30 0.62 -3.82 12.49
CA ALA A 30 1.09 -2.48 12.18
C ALA A 30 1.39 -1.61 13.41
N THR A 31 0.83 -1.94 14.57
CA THR A 31 1.05 -1.19 15.81
C THR A 31 1.80 -1.96 16.89
N ASP A 32 2.38 -3.13 16.56
CA ASP A 32 3.04 -4.02 17.52
C ASP A 32 2.15 -4.27 18.77
N ALA A 33 0.90 -4.64 18.51
CA ALA A 33 -0.21 -4.81 19.47
C ALA A 33 -0.62 -3.57 20.29
N THR A 34 -0.04 -2.40 20.03
CA THR A 34 -0.42 -1.12 20.66
C THR A 34 -1.62 -0.53 19.91
N LEU A 35 -2.80 -1.11 20.05
CA LEU A 35 -4.04 -0.67 19.39
C LEU A 35 -4.59 0.63 20.00
N GLU A 36 -3.82 1.70 19.92
CA GLU A 36 -4.16 3.05 20.38
C GLU A 36 -4.19 4.02 19.19
N THR A 37 -4.95 5.11 19.32
CA THR A 37 -5.11 6.10 18.23
C THR A 37 -3.77 6.60 17.71
N GLU A 38 -2.84 6.97 18.59
CA GLU A 38 -1.54 7.52 18.20
C GLU A 38 -0.72 6.51 17.39
N ALA A 39 -0.74 5.24 17.78
CA ALA A 39 -0.02 4.18 17.06
C ALA A 39 -0.64 3.90 15.68
N VAL A 40 -1.97 3.92 15.57
CA VAL A 40 -2.67 3.77 14.28
C VAL A 40 -2.38 4.94 13.34
N LEU A 41 -2.38 6.18 13.86
CA LEU A 41 -2.02 7.36 13.08
C LEU A 41 -0.54 7.33 12.64
N THR A 42 0.36 6.92 13.53
CA THR A 42 1.79 6.73 13.22
C THR A 42 1.97 5.72 12.09
N ALA A 43 1.34 4.55 12.18
CA ALA A 43 1.42 3.52 11.14
C ALA A 43 0.89 4.01 9.78
N ALA A 44 -0.22 4.76 9.78
CA ALA A 44 -0.76 5.37 8.56
C ALA A 44 0.19 6.43 7.98
N SER A 45 0.76 7.30 8.83
CA SER A 45 1.72 8.32 8.42
C SER A 45 3.02 7.72 7.88
N THR A 46 3.54 6.66 8.51
CA THR A 46 4.70 5.90 8.02
C THR A 46 4.49 5.42 6.59
N ARG A 47 3.34 4.81 6.30
CA ARG A 47 3.03 4.27 4.97
C ARG A 47 2.95 5.37 3.91
N GLU A 48 2.21 6.45 4.19
CA GLU A 48 2.05 7.54 3.22
C GLU A 48 3.35 8.31 3.01
N SER A 49 4.10 8.61 4.08
CA SER A 49 5.38 9.31 3.99
C SER A 49 6.43 8.48 3.26
N GLY A 50 6.55 7.18 3.60
CA GLY A 50 7.46 6.27 2.93
C GLY A 50 7.12 6.08 1.45
N LEU A 51 5.83 5.99 1.11
CA LEU A 51 5.39 5.91 -0.28
C LEU A 51 5.68 7.21 -1.04
N ALA A 52 5.41 8.37 -0.44
CA ALA A 52 5.71 9.67 -1.04
C ALA A 52 7.21 9.80 -1.37
N ASP A 53 8.08 9.45 -0.42
CA ASP A 53 9.53 9.53 -0.58
C ASP A 53 10.03 8.61 -1.70
N ILE A 54 9.56 7.36 -1.74
CA ILE A 54 10.00 6.38 -2.73
C ILE A 54 9.50 6.75 -4.13
N LEU A 55 8.21 7.07 -4.27
CA LEU A 55 7.63 7.42 -5.56
C LEU A 55 8.21 8.73 -6.09
N GLY A 56 8.44 9.73 -5.23
CA GLY A 56 9.08 10.99 -5.60
C GLY A 56 10.49 10.76 -6.14
N ARG A 57 11.28 9.92 -5.47
CA ARG A 57 12.61 9.52 -5.95
C ARG A 57 12.56 8.78 -7.27
N TRP A 58 11.60 7.87 -7.45
CA TRP A 58 11.43 7.17 -8.72
C TRP A 58 11.01 8.09 -9.86
N ALA A 59 10.22 9.13 -9.57
CA ALA A 59 9.88 10.16 -10.54
C ALA A 59 11.14 10.93 -10.98
N ASP A 60 11.97 11.36 -10.03
CA ASP A 60 13.22 12.09 -10.29
C ASP A 60 14.25 11.26 -11.07
N GLU A 61 14.30 9.95 -10.84
CA GLU A 61 15.21 9.01 -11.51
C GLU A 61 14.73 8.55 -12.89
N SER A 62 13.47 8.80 -13.24
CA SER A 62 12.83 8.24 -14.44
C SER A 62 12.77 9.25 -15.58
N ASP A 63 13.40 8.92 -16.71
CA ASP A 63 13.29 9.70 -17.97
C ASP A 63 12.13 9.23 -18.87
N SER A 64 11.21 8.42 -18.34
CA SER A 64 10.16 7.75 -19.12
C SER A 64 8.79 8.41 -18.98
N ASP A 65 7.87 8.09 -19.88
CA ASP A 65 6.48 8.60 -19.87
C ASP A 65 5.71 8.27 -18.57
N VAL A 66 6.22 7.34 -17.73
CA VAL A 66 5.61 7.01 -16.44
C VAL A 66 6.08 7.88 -15.28
N ALA A 67 7.12 8.73 -15.47
CA ALA A 67 7.66 9.59 -14.41
C ALA A 67 6.60 10.54 -13.82
N THR A 68 5.72 11.07 -14.68
CA THR A 68 4.59 11.92 -14.27
C THR A 68 3.65 11.20 -13.30
N GLN A 69 3.40 9.90 -13.49
CA GLN A 69 2.49 9.11 -12.66
C GLN A 69 3.12 8.78 -11.31
N PHE A 70 4.43 8.54 -11.28
CA PHE A 70 5.15 8.45 -10.01
C PHE A 70 5.09 9.77 -9.23
N GLY A 71 5.32 10.91 -9.90
CA GLY A 71 5.28 12.23 -9.26
C GLY A 71 3.89 12.57 -8.72
N ALA A 72 2.83 12.32 -9.50
CA ALA A 72 1.45 12.56 -9.07
C ALA A 72 1.07 11.69 -7.85
N ALA A 73 1.41 10.39 -7.89
CA ALA A 73 1.14 9.49 -6.78
C ALA A 73 1.96 9.84 -5.53
N ALA A 74 3.19 10.33 -5.69
CA ALA A 74 4.03 10.82 -4.60
C ALA A 74 3.44 12.06 -3.92
N GLU A 75 3.01 13.05 -4.71
CA GLU A 75 2.36 14.27 -4.20
C GLU A 75 1.08 13.92 -3.45
N ALA A 76 0.23 13.06 -4.02
CA ALA A 76 -0.99 12.61 -3.38
C ALA A 76 -0.73 11.86 -2.06
N ALA A 77 0.35 11.08 -1.97
CA ALA A 77 0.77 10.41 -0.74
C ALA A 77 1.24 11.42 0.32
N ALA A 78 2.04 12.41 -0.06
CA ALA A 78 2.45 13.48 0.84
C ALA A 78 1.24 14.26 1.39
N GLU A 79 0.25 14.60 0.55
CA GLU A 79 -0.98 15.26 0.98
C GLU A 79 -1.83 14.41 1.94
N ARG A 80 -1.78 13.08 1.81
CA ARG A 80 -2.42 12.16 2.78
C ARG A 80 -1.66 12.13 4.09
N ALA A 81 -0.32 12.04 4.06
CA ALA A 81 0.51 12.11 5.26
C ALA A 81 0.27 13.41 6.05
N ASP A 82 0.24 14.56 5.36
CA ASP A 82 -0.05 15.87 5.97
C ASP A 82 -1.44 15.92 6.63
N ARG A 83 -2.45 15.26 6.03
CA ARG A 83 -3.81 15.18 6.61
C ARG A 83 -3.90 14.24 7.80
N ILE A 84 -3.06 13.21 7.86
CA ILE A 84 -3.00 12.28 9.01
C ILE A 84 -2.41 13.01 10.24
N ASP A 85 -1.50 13.97 10.01
CA ASP A 85 -0.91 14.85 11.03
C ASP A 85 -0.31 14.05 12.21
N ALA A 86 0.55 13.08 11.88
CA ALA A 86 1.31 12.28 12.84
C ALA A 86 2.74 12.08 12.34
N ASP A 87 3.68 11.94 13.27
CA ASP A 87 5.06 11.61 12.93
C ASP A 87 5.15 10.20 12.35
N ALA A 88 5.91 10.05 11.26
CA ALA A 88 6.23 8.73 10.71
C ALA A 88 7.15 7.96 11.67
N GLY A 89 6.87 6.67 11.84
CA GLY A 89 7.70 5.73 12.56
C GLY A 89 8.66 4.96 11.65
N ASP A 90 9.05 3.76 12.09
CA ASP A 90 9.88 2.84 11.30
C ASP A 90 9.07 2.25 10.13
N PRO A 91 9.67 2.14 8.92
CA PRO A 91 9.01 1.58 7.75
C PRO A 91 8.62 0.11 7.96
N ASP A 92 7.51 -0.31 7.33
CA ASP A 92 7.10 -1.70 7.31
C ASP A 92 7.76 -2.48 6.17
N GLY A 93 7.58 -3.81 6.15
CA GLY A 93 8.20 -4.67 5.15
C GLY A 93 7.79 -4.35 3.70
N PHE A 94 6.64 -3.70 3.50
CA PHE A 94 6.25 -3.24 2.17
C PHE A 94 7.10 -2.04 1.72
N ILE A 95 7.24 -1.02 2.55
CA ILE A 95 8.08 0.14 2.26
C ILE A 95 9.55 -0.28 2.07
N ASP A 96 10.06 -1.15 2.93
CA ASP A 96 11.41 -1.73 2.80
C ASP A 96 11.58 -2.51 1.49
N HIS A 97 10.57 -3.27 1.07
CA HIS A 97 10.61 -3.97 -0.21
C HIS A 97 10.71 -2.98 -1.38
N LEU A 98 9.92 -1.91 -1.37
CA LEU A 98 9.92 -0.91 -2.45
C LEU A 98 11.30 -0.28 -2.64
N GLU A 99 12.07 -0.03 -1.58
CA GLU A 99 13.45 0.49 -1.68
C GLU A 99 14.38 -0.41 -2.55
N THR A 100 14.08 -1.70 -2.66
CA THR A 100 14.86 -2.66 -3.45
C THR A 100 14.44 -2.74 -4.92
N VAL A 101 13.28 -2.19 -5.27
CA VAL A 101 12.67 -2.38 -6.59
C VAL A 101 13.38 -1.51 -7.65
N SER A 102 13.86 -2.17 -8.69
CA SER A 102 14.56 -1.53 -9.80
C SER A 102 13.94 -1.87 -11.16
N GLY A 103 14.00 -0.88 -12.05
CA GLY A 103 13.46 -0.95 -13.40
C GLY A 103 12.01 -0.46 -13.49
N THR A 104 11.72 0.32 -14.53
CA THR A 104 10.46 1.05 -14.71
C THR A 104 9.23 0.17 -14.58
N ALA A 105 9.16 -0.95 -15.31
CA ALA A 105 8.00 -1.84 -15.28
C ALA A 105 7.76 -2.44 -13.88
N ARG A 106 8.82 -2.82 -13.16
CA ARG A 106 8.70 -3.35 -11.79
C ARG A 106 8.22 -2.29 -10.82
N ARG A 107 8.78 -1.08 -10.91
CA ARG A 107 8.37 0.07 -10.10
C ARG A 107 6.90 0.44 -10.33
N VAL A 108 6.43 0.41 -11.58
CA VAL A 108 4.99 0.61 -11.89
C VAL A 108 4.13 -0.44 -11.19
N GLY A 109 4.51 -1.71 -11.28
CA GLY A 109 3.79 -2.79 -10.58
C GLY A 109 3.76 -2.61 -9.06
N ALA A 110 4.95 -2.47 -8.45
CA ALA A 110 5.08 -2.43 -7.00
C ALA A 110 4.50 -1.13 -6.38
N GLY A 111 4.79 0.03 -6.95
CA GLY A 111 4.38 1.31 -6.35
C GLY A 111 3.03 1.84 -6.81
N LEU A 112 2.59 1.55 -8.05
CA LEU A 112 1.35 2.13 -8.61
C LEU A 112 0.21 1.11 -8.75
N VAL A 113 0.47 -0.19 -8.58
CA VAL A 113 -0.57 -1.23 -8.57
C VAL A 113 -0.69 -1.89 -7.21
N ALA A 114 0.41 -2.38 -6.63
CA ALA A 114 0.35 -3.03 -5.32
C ALA A 114 0.03 -2.04 -4.19
N ALA A 115 0.63 -0.84 -4.17
CA ALA A 115 0.38 0.13 -3.10
C ALA A 115 -1.12 0.49 -2.96
N PRO A 116 -1.87 0.85 -4.02
CA PRO A 116 -3.31 1.12 -3.89
C PRO A 116 -4.14 -0.10 -3.46
N LEU A 117 -3.76 -1.29 -3.94
CA LEU A 117 -4.45 -2.54 -3.59
C LEU A 117 -4.26 -2.93 -2.12
N LEU A 118 -3.12 -2.59 -1.52
CA LEU A 118 -2.81 -2.76 -0.10
C LEU A 118 -3.45 -1.65 0.74
N ALA A 119 -3.41 -0.40 0.27
CA ALA A 119 -4.03 0.74 0.94
C ALA A 119 -5.52 0.54 1.17
N ASP A 120 -6.24 -0.02 0.18
CA ASP A 120 -7.66 -0.37 0.33
C ASP A 120 -7.93 -1.26 1.55
N ARG A 121 -7.06 -2.27 1.76
CA ARG A 121 -7.20 -3.26 2.84
C ARG A 121 -6.81 -2.68 4.20
N PHE A 122 -5.70 -1.95 4.25
CA PHE A 122 -5.21 -1.32 5.46
C PHE A 122 -6.19 -0.25 5.98
N TYR A 123 -6.59 0.68 5.12
CA TYR A 123 -7.47 1.78 5.55
C TYR A 123 -8.90 1.34 5.84
N LEU A 124 -9.37 0.22 5.28
CA LEU A 124 -10.63 -0.39 5.72
C LEU A 124 -10.59 -0.70 7.23
N GLN A 125 -9.45 -1.17 7.72
CA GLN A 125 -9.27 -1.50 9.13
C GLN A 125 -9.07 -0.25 9.98
N VAL A 126 -8.33 0.75 9.49
CA VAL A 126 -8.21 2.06 10.17
C VAL A 126 -9.57 2.72 10.34
N VAL A 127 -10.41 2.74 9.31
CA VAL A 127 -11.80 3.23 9.40
C VAL A 127 -12.59 2.42 10.45
N SER A 128 -12.47 1.09 10.44
CA SER A 128 -13.17 0.23 11.39
C SER A 128 -12.73 0.49 12.84
N PHE A 129 -11.44 0.75 13.07
CA PHE A 129 -10.90 1.15 14.37
C PHE A 129 -11.57 2.44 14.88
N PHE A 130 -11.59 3.51 14.09
CA PHE A 130 -12.20 4.77 14.53
C PHE A 130 -13.72 4.71 14.71
N ILE A 131 -14.41 3.86 13.96
CA ILE A 131 -15.83 3.54 14.23
C ILE A 131 -15.99 2.91 15.62
N ASN A 132 -15.13 1.96 15.98
CA ASN A 132 -15.18 1.28 17.28
C ASN A 132 -14.84 2.22 18.45
N GLU A 133 -13.94 3.17 18.23
CA GLU A 133 -13.60 4.23 19.20
C GLU A 133 -14.67 5.34 19.29
N ALA A 134 -15.74 5.25 18.50
CA ALA A 134 -16.77 6.29 18.37
C ALA A 134 -16.21 7.68 17.96
N ASP A 135 -15.13 7.69 17.18
CA ASP A 135 -14.53 8.89 16.58
C ASP A 135 -15.01 9.03 15.12
N GLU A 136 -16.22 9.57 14.95
CA GLU A 136 -16.85 9.72 13.64
C GLU A 136 -16.04 10.64 12.71
N GLN A 137 -15.40 11.68 13.26
CA GLN A 137 -14.62 12.64 12.48
C GLN A 137 -13.41 11.97 11.84
N ARG A 138 -12.61 11.23 12.62
CA ARG A 138 -11.47 10.50 12.04
C ARG A 138 -11.90 9.36 11.14
N ALA A 139 -12.99 8.67 11.47
CA ALA A 139 -13.55 7.65 10.58
C ALA A 139 -13.92 8.23 9.20
N ASP A 140 -14.50 9.42 9.13
CA ASP A 140 -14.79 10.11 7.86
C ASP A 140 -13.51 10.52 7.12
N THR A 141 -12.54 11.11 7.81
CA THR A 141 -11.24 11.45 7.21
C THR A 141 -10.56 10.21 6.60
N PHE A 142 -10.54 9.08 7.30
CA PHE A 142 -9.94 7.85 6.77
C PHE A 142 -10.76 7.19 5.66
N ARG A 143 -12.07 7.46 5.54
CA ARG A 143 -12.86 7.03 4.36
C ARG A 143 -12.43 7.79 3.11
N GLU A 144 -12.17 9.10 3.24
CA GLU A 144 -11.67 9.93 2.14
C GLU A 144 -10.26 9.49 1.74
N ILE A 145 -9.35 9.38 2.71
CA ILE A 145 -7.97 8.89 2.51
C ILE A 145 -7.99 7.52 1.83
N ARG A 146 -8.82 6.57 2.29
CA ARG A 146 -8.96 5.26 1.66
C ARG A 146 -9.37 5.37 0.19
N GLY A 147 -10.37 6.20 -0.11
CA GLY A 147 -10.86 6.38 -1.48
C GLY A 147 -9.79 6.89 -2.43
N GLU A 148 -8.95 7.80 -1.95
CA GLU A 148 -7.84 8.37 -2.73
C GLU A 148 -6.65 7.42 -2.82
N ALA A 149 -6.22 6.83 -1.70
CA ALA A 149 -5.07 5.94 -1.63
C ALA A 149 -5.30 4.62 -2.39
N SER A 150 -6.55 4.17 -2.55
CA SER A 150 -6.90 2.97 -3.31
C SER A 150 -7.22 3.23 -4.79
N ALA A 151 -7.09 4.48 -5.26
CA ALA A 151 -7.27 4.83 -6.65
C ALA A 151 -6.18 4.17 -7.52
N LEU A 152 -6.58 3.64 -8.67
CA LEU A 152 -5.70 2.92 -9.59
C LEU A 152 -5.43 3.69 -10.89
N ASP A 153 -5.92 4.93 -11.00
CA ASP A 153 -5.84 5.74 -12.23
C ASP A 153 -4.39 5.95 -12.70
N ASP A 154 -3.49 6.31 -11.79
CA ASP A 154 -2.06 6.49 -12.10
C ASP A 154 -1.39 5.17 -12.50
N GLY A 155 -1.75 4.06 -11.83
CA GLY A 155 -1.29 2.73 -12.18
C GLY A 155 -1.75 2.28 -13.56
N GLU A 156 -3.04 2.47 -13.88
CA GLU A 156 -3.61 2.14 -15.18
C GLU A 156 -2.98 2.97 -16.29
N ALA A 157 -2.82 4.28 -16.08
CA ALA A 157 -2.15 5.18 -17.01
C ALA A 157 -0.69 4.74 -17.25
N ALA A 158 0.07 4.48 -16.18
CA ALA A 158 1.45 4.02 -16.27
C ALA A 158 1.58 2.68 -17.01
N LEU A 159 0.71 1.70 -16.73
CA LEU A 159 0.65 0.42 -17.45
C LEU A 159 0.33 0.58 -18.94
N GLY A 160 -0.44 1.61 -19.31
CA GLY A 160 -0.74 1.98 -20.69
C GLY A 160 0.50 2.35 -21.51
N HIS A 161 1.53 2.90 -20.87
CA HIS A 161 2.80 3.26 -21.51
C HIS A 161 3.75 2.07 -21.68
N LEU A 162 3.51 0.93 -21.00
CA LEU A 162 4.38 -0.23 -21.07
C LEU A 162 4.12 -1.10 -22.32
N SER A 163 5.10 -1.91 -22.69
CA SER A 163 4.87 -3.03 -23.62
C SER A 163 4.05 -4.13 -22.94
N GLU A 164 3.57 -5.11 -23.72
CA GLU A 164 2.91 -6.29 -23.17
C GLU A 164 3.80 -7.07 -22.18
N SER A 165 5.06 -7.32 -22.53
CA SER A 165 6.03 -7.96 -21.63
C SER A 165 6.38 -7.08 -20.41
N GLY A 166 6.35 -5.75 -20.58
CA GLY A 166 6.49 -4.81 -19.48
C GLY A 166 5.33 -4.92 -18.49
N ARG A 167 4.09 -5.05 -18.97
CA ARG A 167 2.92 -5.28 -18.12
C ARG A 167 2.96 -6.63 -17.41
N GLU A 168 3.42 -7.69 -18.05
CA GLU A 168 3.64 -8.97 -17.37
C GLU A 168 4.69 -8.87 -16.25
N THR A 169 5.77 -8.11 -16.50
CA THR A 169 6.81 -7.82 -15.49
C THR A 169 6.24 -6.99 -14.34
N ALA A 170 5.40 -5.99 -14.64
CA ALA A 170 4.72 -5.17 -13.63
C ALA A 170 3.77 -6.01 -12.78
N ALA A 171 3.00 -6.92 -13.40
CA ALA A 171 2.12 -7.83 -12.68
C ALA A 171 2.89 -8.71 -11.69
N ALA A 172 4.04 -9.26 -12.11
CA ALA A 172 4.89 -10.07 -11.24
C ALA A 172 5.44 -9.25 -10.06
N ALA A 173 5.97 -8.06 -10.32
CA ALA A 173 6.51 -7.19 -9.28
C ALA A 173 5.43 -6.71 -8.30
N ALA A 174 4.20 -6.47 -8.77
CA ALA A 174 3.08 -6.13 -7.89
C ALA A 174 2.71 -7.32 -6.98
N THR A 175 2.71 -8.54 -7.50
CA THR A 175 2.52 -9.76 -6.70
C THR A 175 3.62 -9.90 -5.64
N GLU A 176 4.90 -9.78 -6.03
CA GLU A 176 6.05 -9.85 -5.12
C GLU A 176 5.96 -8.80 -3.99
N ALA A 177 5.52 -7.57 -4.30
CA ALA A 177 5.37 -6.53 -3.30
C ALA A 177 4.22 -6.79 -2.30
N ILE A 178 3.12 -7.39 -2.76
CA ILE A 178 2.02 -7.81 -1.87
C ILE A 178 2.44 -8.99 -1.00
N GLU A 179 3.20 -9.94 -1.55
CA GLU A 179 3.79 -11.06 -0.80
C GLU A 179 4.73 -10.54 0.29
N ALA A 180 5.60 -9.56 -0.01
CA ALA A 180 6.47 -8.95 0.99
C ALA A 180 5.70 -8.28 2.14
N ALA A 181 4.60 -7.58 1.82
CA ALA A 181 3.72 -7.00 2.83
C ALA A 181 3.05 -8.09 3.71
N TYR A 182 2.67 -9.21 3.10
CA TYR A 182 2.07 -10.34 3.81
C TYR A 182 3.09 -11.07 4.70
N ASP A 183 4.32 -11.27 4.21
CA ASP A 183 5.38 -11.93 4.96
C ASP A 183 5.72 -11.14 6.22
N ASP A 184 5.88 -9.82 6.12
CA ASP A 184 6.10 -8.93 7.27
C ASP A 184 4.95 -8.97 8.29
N TYR A 185 3.71 -8.91 7.81
CA TYR A 185 2.51 -9.10 8.64
C TYR A 185 2.53 -10.46 9.37
N ALA A 186 2.89 -11.52 8.65
CA ALA A 186 2.88 -12.87 9.20
C ALA A 186 3.99 -13.07 10.23
N GLU A 187 5.22 -12.65 9.93
CA GLU A 187 6.36 -12.70 10.84
C GLU A 187 6.11 -11.90 12.11
N THR A 188 5.53 -10.70 11.98
CA THR A 188 5.16 -9.83 13.11
C THR A 188 4.14 -10.51 14.03
N LEU A 189 3.08 -11.11 13.48
CA LEU A 189 2.09 -11.85 14.27
C LEU A 189 2.67 -13.11 14.91
N GLU A 190 3.49 -13.87 14.19
CA GLU A 190 4.13 -15.07 14.72
C GLU A 190 5.09 -14.74 15.87
N ALA A 191 5.82 -13.62 15.79
CA ALA A 191 6.66 -13.12 16.87
C ALA A 191 5.86 -12.80 18.14
N MET A 192 4.60 -12.38 17.99
CA MET A 192 3.64 -12.18 19.09
C MET A 192 2.94 -13.48 19.55
N GLY A 193 3.18 -14.61 18.89
CA GLY A 193 2.51 -15.89 19.17
C GLY A 193 1.07 -15.94 18.65
N LEU A 194 0.73 -15.09 17.68
CA LEU A 194 -0.58 -15.04 17.02
C LEU A 194 -0.53 -15.81 15.69
N ASP A 195 -1.63 -16.49 15.35
CA ASP A 195 -1.76 -17.15 14.04
C ASP A 195 -2.03 -16.09 12.96
N PRO A 196 -1.18 -15.95 11.91
CA PRO A 196 -1.43 -15.02 10.82
C PRO A 196 -2.65 -15.40 10.00
N LYS A 197 -3.13 -16.64 10.14
CA LYS A 197 -4.37 -17.09 9.55
C LYS A 197 -5.57 -16.61 10.40
N PRO A 198 -6.57 -15.89 9.85
CA PRO A 198 -7.88 -15.77 10.45
C PRO A 198 -8.41 -17.13 10.88
N ILE A 199 -9.00 -17.14 12.05
CA ILE A 199 -9.81 -18.24 12.54
C ILE A 199 -11.04 -18.26 11.63
N CYS A 200 -11.13 -19.27 10.76
CA CYS A 200 -12.30 -19.50 9.91
C CYS A 200 -13.55 -19.78 10.75
#